data_AF-A0AAI9R8T4-F1
#
_entry.id   AF-A0AAI9R8T4-F1
#
_cell.length_a   1.000
_cell.length_b   1.000
_cell.length_c   1.000
_cell.angle_alpha   90.00
_cell.angle_beta   90.00
_cell.angle_gamma   90.00
#
_symmetry.space_group_name_H-M   'P 1'
#
loop_
_entity.id
_entity.type
_entity.pdbx_description
1 polymer ?
#
loop_
_entity_poly.entity_id
_entity_poly.type
_entity_poly.pdbx_seq_one_letter_code
_entity_poly.pdbx_strand_id
1 'polypeptide(L)'
;NVQAPTISVTSPSSFSTHSEDIVTFEGTAFDHYGCPIQCSSDIQDIYFHIQGPDFDVTTSAWTGGISVGQDWSWSWDFSGLPREIATYTITVWASDTDFCQGFVDECEPVVLTLTIDNSNSYPFISVIAPYDGQRLSVSTETIFEGVARDNDGSVSRVDFEIMDVANNYLLVLTDSITEFAPSGAWSLEWDSTNLMHDMQYLVRFRSYDGYDYSDWVEMLIVADNPPDAGNNQPTFDSADWFSSISLYCEIDSQSQDRCTKAEIDLLEYFDDVDPGQELILSVYDDESRTSDDHFGIVINVGIDGVATYNPVSMFFYDTDMDTWTLENVVFVATDTHGSKINSNPVTFTVVGLQFSITPPEETTISEDGRVIFTGIGLPGKTVTVTIAGNNVNNTVVGEDSTWSLGIPASRIDGTATPVFKYGGGEYTGASITISGSGGEGMGMGSIIIIVLVLLAVIAGLVYFFVEIEEEEDEQLDGTSEAKHGSEEEEDDTYAWAKEAGIREQPETETPSSESRLQKHDDHPGWLWDLDNEEWVPDPDHSDA
;
A
#
# COMPACT_ATOMS: atom_id res chain seq x y z
N ASN A 1 -64.92 -12.02 34.25
CA ASN A 1 -63.80 -12.73 34.86
C ASN A 1 -63.80 -12.60 36.40
N VAL A 2 -62.77 -13.11 37.12
CA VAL A 2 -62.49 -12.84 38.56
C VAL A 2 -60.99 -12.74 38.90
N GLN A 3 -60.09 -12.84 37.91
CA GLN A 3 -58.66 -12.61 38.02
C GLN A 3 -58.25 -11.75 36.83
N ALA A 4 -57.27 -10.86 36.98
CA ALA A 4 -56.74 -10.11 35.85
C ALA A 4 -55.89 -11.03 34.93
N PRO A 5 -55.80 -10.73 33.63
CA PRO A 5 -54.97 -11.48 32.70
C PRO A 5 -53.48 -11.29 33.02
N THR A 6 -52.66 -12.24 32.57
CA THR A 6 -51.20 -12.24 32.70
C THR A 6 -50.55 -12.24 31.32
N ILE A 7 -49.36 -11.64 31.21
CA ILE A 7 -48.60 -11.57 29.96
C ILE A 7 -47.14 -11.95 30.18
N SER A 8 -46.51 -12.43 29.11
CA SER A 8 -45.07 -12.63 29.00
C SER A 8 -44.61 -12.07 27.66
N VAL A 9 -43.42 -11.48 27.63
CA VAL A 9 -42.72 -11.05 26.41
C VAL A 9 -41.49 -11.94 26.27
N THR A 10 -41.36 -12.63 25.13
CA THR A 10 -40.22 -13.51 24.80
C THR A 10 -39.21 -12.84 23.88
N SER A 11 -39.65 -11.86 23.09
CA SER A 11 -38.81 -10.98 22.27
C SER A 11 -39.38 -9.55 22.26
N PRO A 12 -38.57 -8.49 22.22
CA PRO A 12 -37.13 -8.46 22.44
C PRO A 12 -36.78 -8.65 23.93
N SER A 13 -35.50 -8.88 24.23
CA SER A 13 -35.01 -8.87 25.61
C SER A 13 -34.86 -7.44 26.15
N SER A 14 -35.11 -7.21 27.44
CA SER A 14 -34.78 -5.92 28.06
C SER A 14 -33.28 -5.64 27.99
N PHE A 15 -32.92 -4.38 27.81
CA PHE A 15 -31.59 -3.83 27.55
C PHE A 15 -30.95 -4.30 26.23
N SER A 16 -31.76 -4.70 25.24
CA SER A 16 -31.29 -4.87 23.85
C SER A 16 -31.33 -3.56 23.06
N THR A 17 -30.48 -3.48 22.03
CA THR A 17 -30.39 -2.37 21.08
C THR A 17 -31.00 -2.79 19.73
N HIS A 18 -31.73 -1.88 19.08
CA HIS A 18 -32.39 -2.10 17.78
C HIS A 18 -32.13 -0.92 16.83
N SER A 19 -31.91 -1.20 15.55
CA SER A 19 -31.56 -0.21 14.52
C SER A 19 -32.13 -0.50 13.12
N GLU A 20 -33.07 -1.45 13.00
CA GLU A 20 -33.62 -1.90 11.70
C GLU A 20 -35.00 -1.28 11.41
N ASP A 21 -35.18 0.01 11.72
CA ASP A 21 -36.45 0.80 11.68
C ASP A 21 -37.64 0.25 12.51
N ILE A 22 -37.62 -1.02 12.89
CA ILE A 22 -38.76 -1.76 13.45
C ILE A 22 -38.31 -2.66 14.62
N VAL A 23 -39.01 -2.57 15.75
CA VAL A 23 -38.90 -3.56 16.85
C VAL A 23 -40.09 -4.50 16.83
N THR A 24 -39.85 -5.80 16.67
CA THR A 24 -40.93 -6.81 16.78
C THR A 24 -40.96 -7.44 18.17
N PHE A 25 -42.06 -7.20 18.86
CA PHE A 25 -42.40 -7.74 20.17
C PHE A 25 -43.20 -9.03 20.00
N GLU A 26 -42.83 -10.09 20.71
CA GLU A 26 -43.51 -11.39 20.70
C GLU A 26 -43.63 -11.95 22.11
N GLY A 27 -44.63 -12.80 22.35
CA GLY A 27 -44.83 -13.43 23.65
C GLY A 27 -46.11 -14.24 23.76
N THR A 28 -46.52 -14.56 25.00
CA THR A 28 -47.81 -15.22 25.26
C THR A 28 -48.63 -14.45 26.28
N ALA A 29 -49.96 -14.54 26.17
CA ALA A 29 -50.90 -13.96 27.13
C ALA A 29 -51.84 -15.06 27.65
N PHE A 30 -52.09 -15.05 28.96
CA PHE A 30 -52.88 -16.08 29.65
C PHE A 30 -53.95 -15.48 30.55
N ASP A 31 -55.14 -16.06 30.46
CA ASP A 31 -56.23 -15.83 31.39
C ASP A 31 -56.94 -17.14 31.77
N HIS A 32 -57.51 -17.17 32.98
CA HIS A 32 -58.20 -18.28 33.60
C HIS A 32 -59.64 -18.51 33.09
N TYR A 33 -60.27 -17.53 32.43
CA TYR A 33 -61.63 -17.69 31.92
C TYR A 33 -61.70 -18.79 30.85
N GLY A 34 -62.77 -19.58 30.89
CA GLY A 34 -62.95 -20.75 30.01
C GLY A 34 -62.07 -21.97 30.33
N CYS A 35 -61.13 -21.89 31.28
CA CYS A 35 -60.33 -23.05 31.69
C CYS A 35 -61.20 -24.20 32.24
N PRO A 36 -60.79 -25.49 32.05
CA PRO A 36 -59.57 -25.95 31.38
C PRO A 36 -59.76 -26.26 29.88
N ILE A 37 -60.89 -25.89 29.27
CA ILE A 37 -61.25 -26.31 27.90
C ILE A 37 -60.97 -25.20 26.88
N GLN A 38 -61.21 -23.94 27.27
CA GLN A 38 -60.99 -22.74 26.47
C GLN A 38 -60.39 -21.63 27.34
N CYS A 39 -59.30 -21.91 28.07
CA CYS A 39 -58.49 -20.87 28.72
C CYS A 39 -58.17 -19.69 27.79
N SER A 40 -57.90 -18.53 28.37
CA SER A 40 -57.55 -17.28 27.67
C SER A 40 -58.63 -16.73 26.74
N SER A 41 -59.86 -17.26 26.72
CA SER A 41 -60.88 -16.88 25.71
C SER A 41 -61.54 -15.51 25.96
N ASP A 42 -61.17 -14.80 27.02
CA ASP A 42 -61.72 -13.49 27.38
C ASP A 42 -60.74 -12.34 27.12
N ILE A 43 -59.48 -12.64 26.75
CA ILE A 43 -58.47 -11.63 26.44
C ILE A 43 -58.92 -10.81 25.22
N GLN A 44 -59.11 -9.50 25.42
CA GLN A 44 -59.55 -8.59 24.37
C GLN A 44 -58.37 -8.12 23.53
N ASP A 45 -57.45 -7.37 24.16
CA ASP A 45 -56.34 -6.71 23.50
C ASP A 45 -55.02 -6.89 24.30
N ILE A 46 -53.91 -6.49 23.68
CA ILE A 46 -52.63 -6.26 24.35
C ILE A 46 -52.24 -4.81 24.12
N TYR A 47 -51.91 -4.11 25.20
CA TYR A 47 -51.56 -2.70 25.22
C TYR A 47 -50.06 -2.51 25.40
N PHE A 48 -49.54 -1.49 24.71
CA PHE A 48 -48.16 -1.04 24.75
C PHE A 48 -48.15 0.44 25.09
N HIS A 49 -47.56 0.81 26.21
CA HIS A 49 -47.21 2.19 26.56
C HIS A 49 -45.71 2.37 26.35
N ILE A 50 -45.33 3.26 25.43
CA ILE A 50 -43.96 3.47 24.97
C ILE A 50 -43.57 4.90 25.33
N GLN A 51 -42.54 5.04 26.17
CA GLN A 51 -42.07 6.32 26.69
C GLN A 51 -40.56 6.50 26.42
N GLY A 52 -40.18 7.61 25.81
CA GLY A 52 -38.78 8.01 25.52
C GLY A 52 -38.62 9.53 25.48
N PRO A 53 -37.52 10.06 24.92
CA PRO A 53 -37.32 11.50 24.73
C PRO A 53 -38.43 12.10 23.84
N ASP A 54 -39.19 13.06 24.40
CA ASP A 54 -40.33 13.74 23.78
C ASP A 54 -41.39 12.85 23.07
N PHE A 55 -41.39 11.55 23.38
CA PHE A 55 -42.30 10.54 22.84
C PHE A 55 -42.99 9.77 23.97
N ASP A 56 -44.32 9.89 24.05
CA ASP A 56 -45.18 9.20 25.00
C ASP A 56 -46.45 8.79 24.25
N VAL A 57 -46.67 7.48 24.10
CA VAL A 57 -47.86 6.95 23.43
C VAL A 57 -48.34 5.65 24.07
N THR A 58 -49.66 5.46 24.10
CA THR A 58 -50.29 4.18 24.44
C THR A 58 -51.09 3.68 23.23
N THR A 59 -50.81 2.46 22.80
CA THR A 59 -51.45 1.79 21.65
C THR A 59 -51.87 0.37 21.99
N SER A 60 -52.68 -0.25 21.14
CA SER A 60 -53.10 -1.66 21.27
C SER A 60 -52.72 -2.45 20.02
N ALA A 61 -52.13 -3.63 20.21
CA ALA A 61 -51.60 -4.48 19.15
C ALA A 61 -52.61 -5.44 18.52
N TRP A 62 -53.74 -5.66 19.18
CA TRP A 62 -54.69 -6.73 18.88
C TRP A 62 -56.12 -6.23 19.06
N THR A 63 -57.07 -6.81 18.31
CA THR A 63 -58.52 -6.52 18.41
C THR A 63 -59.33 -7.79 18.09
N GLY A 64 -58.83 -8.97 18.46
CA GLY A 64 -59.11 -10.22 17.72
C GLY A 64 -59.37 -11.49 18.53
N GLY A 65 -59.44 -11.43 19.87
CA GLY A 65 -59.76 -12.57 20.74
C GLY A 65 -58.74 -13.71 20.74
N ILE A 66 -57.86 -13.74 21.75
CA ILE A 66 -56.85 -14.82 21.92
C ILE A 66 -57.53 -16.13 22.36
N SER A 67 -56.89 -17.27 22.12
CA SER A 67 -57.31 -18.57 22.68
C SER A 67 -56.11 -19.37 23.19
N VAL A 68 -56.38 -20.35 24.08
CA VAL A 68 -55.43 -21.20 24.82
C VAL A 68 -54.01 -21.28 24.23
N GLY A 69 -53.07 -20.56 24.83
CA GLY A 69 -51.65 -20.70 24.51
C GLY A 69 -51.28 -20.35 23.07
N GLN A 70 -51.94 -19.36 22.48
CA GLN A 70 -51.47 -18.71 21.25
C GLN A 70 -50.44 -17.63 21.58
N ASP A 71 -49.37 -17.64 20.81
CA ASP A 71 -48.38 -16.57 20.79
C ASP A 71 -48.99 -15.31 20.14
N TRP A 72 -48.58 -14.14 20.63
CA TRP A 72 -48.86 -12.85 20.02
C TRP A 72 -47.58 -12.27 19.44
N SER A 73 -47.70 -11.47 18.38
CA SER A 73 -46.59 -10.80 17.70
C SER A 73 -47.06 -9.43 17.20
N TRP A 74 -46.26 -8.39 17.44
CA TRP A 74 -46.56 -7.00 17.07
C TRP A 74 -45.29 -6.21 16.80
N SER A 75 -45.29 -5.42 15.74
CA SER A 75 -44.13 -4.63 15.31
C SER A 75 -44.37 -3.14 15.54
N TRP A 76 -43.45 -2.50 16.27
CA TRP A 76 -43.35 -1.05 16.40
C TRP A 76 -42.41 -0.50 15.33
N ASP A 77 -42.96 0.26 14.38
CA ASP A 77 -42.21 1.09 13.44
C ASP A 77 -41.76 2.38 14.14
N PHE A 78 -40.45 2.63 14.16
CA PHE A 78 -39.80 3.81 14.75
C PHE A 78 -39.10 4.70 13.72
N SER A 79 -39.16 4.37 12.42
CA SER A 79 -38.48 5.11 11.33
C SER A 79 -38.78 6.62 11.29
N GLY A 80 -39.98 7.00 11.74
CA GLY A 80 -40.45 8.40 11.81
C GLY A 80 -40.12 9.16 13.10
N LEU A 81 -39.28 8.62 13.99
CA LEU A 81 -38.80 9.29 15.21
C LEU A 81 -37.57 10.18 14.91
N PRO A 82 -37.13 11.03 15.86
CA PRO A 82 -35.88 11.79 15.71
C PRO A 82 -34.69 10.87 15.40
N ARG A 83 -33.79 11.32 14.52
CA ARG A 83 -32.63 10.54 14.05
C ARG A 83 -31.47 10.53 15.05
N GLU A 84 -31.72 9.96 16.25
CA GLU A 84 -30.77 9.91 17.36
C GLU A 84 -30.77 8.55 18.09
N ILE A 85 -29.78 8.33 18.96
CA ILE A 85 -29.71 7.15 19.84
C ILE A 85 -30.40 7.47 21.16
N ALA A 86 -31.51 6.78 21.45
CA ALA A 86 -32.37 7.07 22.59
C ALA A 86 -32.80 5.81 23.35
N THR A 87 -32.98 5.93 24.67
CA THR A 87 -33.51 4.85 25.52
C THR A 87 -35.01 5.00 25.72
N TYR A 88 -35.76 3.95 25.38
CA TYR A 88 -37.20 3.87 25.53
C TYR A 88 -37.57 2.87 26.63
N THR A 89 -38.63 3.17 27.38
CA THR A 89 -39.27 2.27 28.33
C THR A 89 -40.62 1.83 27.75
N ILE A 90 -40.79 0.52 27.57
CA ILE A 90 -41.99 -0.09 27.01
C ILE A 90 -42.68 -0.89 28.11
N THR A 91 -43.90 -0.52 28.44
CA THR A 91 -44.76 -1.21 29.40
C THR A 91 -45.85 -1.97 28.64
N VAL A 92 -45.87 -3.30 28.74
CA VAL A 92 -46.78 -4.18 28.00
C VAL A 92 -47.72 -4.90 28.96
N TRP A 93 -49.02 -4.88 28.70
CA TRP A 93 -50.03 -5.63 29.48
C TRP A 93 -51.18 -6.15 28.62
N ALA A 94 -51.83 -7.23 29.08
CA ALA A 94 -53.04 -7.77 28.48
C ALA A 94 -54.31 -7.17 29.14
N SER A 95 -55.42 -7.13 28.40
CA SER A 95 -56.75 -6.77 28.92
C SER A 95 -57.76 -7.91 28.72
N ASP A 96 -58.82 -7.93 29.53
CA ASP A 96 -59.99 -8.80 29.31
C ASP A 96 -61.30 -8.01 29.38
N THR A 97 -62.47 -8.67 29.46
CA THR A 97 -63.77 -7.96 29.47
C THR A 97 -64.06 -7.17 30.76
N ASP A 98 -63.33 -7.40 31.85
CA ASP A 98 -63.50 -6.75 33.16
C ASP A 98 -62.25 -5.97 33.64
N PHE A 99 -61.03 -6.28 33.18
CA PHE A 99 -59.75 -5.78 33.72
C PHE A 99 -58.82 -5.09 32.70
N CYS A 100 -58.07 -4.09 33.17
CA CYS A 100 -56.95 -3.42 32.49
C CYS A 100 -57.18 -2.88 31.06
N GLN A 101 -58.37 -2.36 30.80
CA GLN A 101 -58.75 -1.80 29.50
C GLN A 101 -58.13 -0.40 29.28
N GLY A 102 -57.02 -0.34 28.53
CA GLY A 102 -56.34 0.91 28.15
C GLY A 102 -55.45 1.55 29.22
N PHE A 103 -55.39 0.99 30.43
CA PHE A 103 -54.45 1.34 31.50
C PHE A 103 -54.17 0.14 32.40
N VAL A 104 -53.06 0.18 33.14
CA VAL A 104 -52.70 -0.83 34.15
C VAL A 104 -53.45 -0.54 35.46
N ASP A 105 -54.12 -1.56 36.00
CA ASP A 105 -54.75 -1.55 37.33
C ASP A 105 -54.38 -2.84 38.10
N GLU A 106 -55.23 -3.88 38.15
CA GLU A 106 -54.92 -5.13 38.88
C GLU A 106 -54.10 -6.18 38.09
N CYS A 107 -53.73 -5.92 36.84
CA CYS A 107 -52.84 -6.76 36.04
C CYS A 107 -51.35 -6.46 36.32
N GLU A 108 -50.48 -7.45 36.12
CA GLU A 108 -49.03 -7.30 36.23
C GLU A 108 -48.42 -7.01 34.84
N PRO A 109 -47.89 -5.80 34.59
CA PRO A 109 -47.29 -5.45 33.30
C PRO A 109 -45.84 -5.93 33.20
N VAL A 110 -45.40 -6.26 31.98
CA VAL A 110 -43.98 -6.46 31.67
C VAL A 110 -43.38 -5.13 31.26
N VAL A 111 -42.35 -4.68 31.98
CA VAL A 111 -41.59 -3.47 31.64
C VAL A 111 -40.26 -3.87 31.00
N LEU A 112 -40.01 -3.36 29.80
CA LEU A 112 -38.76 -3.49 29.06
C LEU A 112 -38.11 -2.11 28.93
N THR A 113 -36.79 -2.05 28.97
CA THR A 113 -36.01 -0.87 28.56
C THR A 113 -35.25 -1.25 27.30
N LEU A 114 -35.37 -0.49 26.21
CA LEU A 114 -34.68 -0.74 24.94
C LEU A 114 -33.85 0.47 24.55
N THR A 115 -32.71 0.24 23.92
CA THR A 115 -32.00 1.29 23.18
C THR A 115 -32.47 1.23 21.73
N ILE A 116 -32.98 2.35 21.23
CA ILE A 116 -33.29 2.51 19.82
C ILE A 116 -32.16 3.38 19.24
N ASP A 117 -31.44 2.82 18.29
CA ASP A 117 -30.45 3.53 17.49
C ASP A 117 -31.11 3.89 16.16
N ASN A 118 -31.56 5.13 16.06
CA ASN A 118 -32.09 5.72 14.84
C ASN A 118 -31.10 6.76 14.29
N SER A 119 -29.80 6.64 14.59
CA SER A 119 -28.81 7.63 14.11
C SER A 119 -28.64 7.56 12.59
N ASN A 120 -28.48 8.73 11.98
CA ASN A 120 -28.34 8.87 10.52
C ASN A 120 -26.86 8.70 10.11
N SER A 121 -26.57 7.89 9.09
CA SER A 121 -25.22 7.87 8.49
C SER A 121 -25.01 9.08 7.58
N TYR A 122 -23.79 9.58 7.45
CA TYR A 122 -23.51 10.57 6.41
C TYR A 122 -23.54 9.92 5.02
N PRO A 123 -24.12 10.60 4.00
CA PRO A 123 -24.11 10.08 2.65
C PRO A 123 -22.70 10.16 2.07
N PHE A 124 -22.40 9.26 1.13
CA PHE A 124 -21.15 9.21 0.40
C PHE A 124 -21.32 9.78 -1.02
N ILE A 125 -20.23 10.33 -1.56
CA ILE A 125 -20.14 10.77 -2.96
C ILE A 125 -18.75 10.46 -3.52
N SER A 126 -18.72 10.08 -4.79
CA SER A 126 -17.52 9.96 -5.61
C SER A 126 -17.79 10.59 -6.97
N VAL A 127 -16.82 11.34 -7.50
CA VAL A 127 -16.89 11.98 -8.82
C VAL A 127 -16.04 11.18 -9.81
N ILE A 128 -16.53 11.05 -11.04
CA ILE A 128 -15.87 10.32 -12.13
C ILE A 128 -15.38 11.31 -13.20
N ALA A 129 -16.17 12.34 -13.49
CA ALA A 129 -15.78 13.47 -14.34
C ALA A 129 -16.28 14.80 -13.73
N PRO A 130 -15.46 15.88 -13.69
CA PRO A 130 -14.07 15.91 -14.14
C PRO A 130 -13.14 15.13 -13.21
N TYR A 131 -11.85 15.04 -13.55
CA TYR A 131 -10.80 14.58 -12.63
C TYR A 131 -9.93 15.74 -12.15
N ASP A 132 -9.23 15.56 -11.03
CA ASP A 132 -8.33 16.59 -10.49
C ASP A 132 -7.12 16.84 -11.41
N GLY A 133 -6.78 18.10 -11.62
CA GLY A 133 -5.81 18.54 -12.62
C GLY A 133 -6.32 18.53 -14.07
N GLN A 134 -7.58 18.16 -14.34
CA GLN A 134 -8.09 18.06 -15.72
C GLN A 134 -8.08 19.41 -16.44
N ARG A 135 -7.52 19.43 -17.65
CA ARG A 135 -7.74 20.50 -18.62
C ARG A 135 -9.03 20.24 -19.40
N LEU A 136 -10.10 20.93 -19.01
CA LEU A 136 -11.47 20.72 -19.47
C LEU A 136 -11.78 21.57 -20.72
N SER A 137 -11.93 20.92 -21.88
CA SER A 137 -12.56 21.55 -23.05
C SER A 137 -13.97 22.02 -22.71
N VAL A 138 -14.26 23.31 -22.96
CA VAL A 138 -15.58 23.87 -22.69
C VAL A 138 -16.58 23.54 -23.78
N SER A 139 -17.85 23.42 -23.40
CA SER A 139 -18.96 23.12 -24.29
C SER A 139 -20.25 23.73 -23.74
N THR A 140 -21.25 23.90 -24.60
CA THR A 140 -22.63 24.17 -24.16
C THR A 140 -23.28 22.96 -23.49
N GLU A 141 -22.69 21.78 -23.67
CA GLU A 141 -23.15 20.46 -23.20
C GLU A 141 -21.98 19.74 -22.47
N THR A 142 -21.27 20.42 -21.57
CA THR A 142 -20.24 19.79 -20.73
C THR A 142 -20.90 18.88 -19.70
N ILE A 143 -20.47 17.63 -19.62
CA ILE A 143 -21.02 16.63 -18.70
C ILE A 143 -20.07 16.41 -17.53
N PHE A 144 -20.59 16.55 -16.32
CA PHE A 144 -19.98 16.04 -15.09
C PHE A 144 -20.79 14.83 -14.60
N GLU A 145 -20.13 13.83 -14.01
CA GLU A 145 -20.77 12.59 -13.58
C GLU A 145 -20.07 11.94 -12.39
N GLY A 146 -20.81 11.12 -11.65
CA GLY A 146 -20.31 10.41 -10.48
C GLY A 146 -21.34 9.46 -9.88
N VAL A 147 -21.09 9.02 -8.65
CA VAL A 147 -21.96 8.16 -7.86
C VAL A 147 -22.13 8.73 -6.46
N ALA A 148 -23.38 8.87 -6.02
CA ALA A 148 -23.73 9.22 -4.65
C ALA A 148 -24.57 8.10 -4.03
N ARG A 149 -24.29 7.74 -2.79
CA ARG A 149 -24.98 6.64 -2.07
C ARG A 149 -25.11 6.97 -0.60
N ASP A 150 -25.99 6.23 0.04
CA ASP A 150 -26.25 6.27 1.47
C ASP A 150 -26.40 4.82 1.97
N ASN A 151 -26.24 4.60 3.28
CA ASN A 151 -26.16 3.27 3.90
C ASN A 151 -27.44 2.87 4.65
N ASP A 152 -28.10 3.81 5.35
CA ASP A 152 -29.40 3.59 6.02
C ASP A 152 -30.60 4.24 5.29
N GLY A 153 -30.35 5.00 4.21
CA GLY A 153 -31.41 5.64 3.43
C GLY A 153 -31.08 5.78 1.94
N SER A 154 -31.18 7.02 1.43
CA SER A 154 -31.02 7.34 0.01
C SER A 154 -30.64 8.81 -0.18
N VAL A 155 -29.70 9.10 -1.08
CA VAL A 155 -29.32 10.47 -1.43
C VAL A 155 -30.49 11.20 -2.12
N SER A 156 -30.92 12.31 -1.52
CA SER A 156 -31.99 13.19 -2.04
C SER A 156 -31.48 14.24 -3.04
N ARG A 157 -30.23 14.71 -2.89
CA ARG A 157 -29.56 15.56 -3.91
C ARG A 157 -28.04 15.51 -3.82
N VAL A 158 -27.38 16.01 -4.87
CA VAL A 158 -25.98 16.44 -4.85
C VAL A 158 -25.96 17.96 -5.06
N ASP A 159 -25.34 18.71 -4.15
CA ASP A 159 -25.03 20.13 -4.34
C ASP A 159 -23.74 20.25 -5.17
N PHE A 160 -23.71 21.17 -6.15
CA PHE A 160 -22.55 21.49 -7.00
C PHE A 160 -22.18 22.98 -6.88
N GLU A 161 -20.89 23.28 -6.87
CA GLU A 161 -20.34 24.63 -7.02
C GLU A 161 -19.06 24.64 -7.88
N ILE A 162 -18.84 25.74 -8.58
CA ILE A 162 -17.57 26.04 -9.27
C ILE A 162 -17.13 27.47 -8.96
N MET A 163 -15.86 27.64 -8.56
CA MET A 163 -15.27 28.88 -8.07
C MET A 163 -13.99 29.26 -8.83
N ASP A 164 -13.84 30.54 -9.15
CA ASP A 164 -12.64 31.11 -9.78
C ASP A 164 -11.52 31.28 -8.73
N VAL A 165 -10.44 30.51 -8.88
CA VAL A 165 -9.33 30.49 -7.91
C VAL A 165 -8.59 31.83 -7.90
N ALA A 166 -8.29 32.38 -9.08
CA ALA A 166 -7.54 33.62 -9.24
C ALA A 166 -8.27 34.84 -8.67
N ASN A 167 -9.61 34.84 -8.69
CA ASN A 167 -10.46 35.88 -8.12
C ASN A 167 -10.86 35.60 -6.66
N ASN A 168 -9.98 34.91 -5.89
CA ASN A 168 -10.18 34.59 -4.46
C ASN A 168 -11.43 33.72 -4.23
N TYR A 169 -11.51 32.59 -4.94
CA TYR A 169 -12.62 31.63 -4.89
C TYR A 169 -13.99 32.30 -5.11
N LEU A 170 -14.08 33.16 -6.12
CA LEU A 170 -15.34 33.81 -6.51
C LEU A 170 -16.28 32.75 -7.10
N LEU A 171 -17.43 32.54 -6.48
CA LEU A 171 -18.47 31.63 -6.99
C LEU A 171 -18.91 32.04 -8.40
N VAL A 172 -18.66 31.15 -9.38
CA VAL A 172 -19.05 31.33 -10.78
C VAL A 172 -20.45 30.77 -11.01
N LEU A 173 -20.71 29.55 -10.49
CA LEU A 173 -22.01 28.89 -10.57
C LEU A 173 -22.21 27.95 -9.37
N THR A 174 -23.47 27.75 -8.99
CA THR A 174 -23.93 26.68 -8.11
C THR A 174 -25.21 26.07 -8.69
N ASP A 175 -25.40 24.76 -8.53
CA ASP A 175 -26.59 24.02 -8.95
C ASP A 175 -26.82 22.80 -8.03
N SER A 176 -27.89 22.04 -8.24
CA SER A 176 -28.17 20.82 -7.47
C SER A 176 -28.82 19.71 -8.32
N ILE A 177 -28.21 18.54 -8.33
CA ILE A 177 -28.72 17.34 -9.04
C ILE A 177 -29.68 16.58 -8.12
N THR A 178 -30.91 16.33 -8.59
CA THR A 178 -31.94 15.54 -7.87
C THR A 178 -32.39 14.28 -8.62
N GLU A 179 -31.82 14.00 -9.80
CA GLU A 179 -32.14 12.81 -10.59
C GLU A 179 -30.99 11.80 -10.52
N PHE A 180 -31.31 10.57 -10.12
CA PHE A 180 -30.33 9.50 -9.88
C PHE A 180 -30.75 8.21 -10.58
N ALA A 181 -29.77 7.50 -11.15
CA ALA A 181 -29.96 6.13 -11.61
C ALA A 181 -30.10 5.17 -10.41
N PRO A 182 -30.72 3.98 -10.57
CA PRO A 182 -30.82 2.97 -9.49
C PRO A 182 -29.49 2.45 -8.94
N SER A 183 -28.36 2.80 -9.56
CA SER A 183 -27.00 2.55 -9.08
C SER A 183 -26.46 3.61 -8.11
N GLY A 184 -27.19 4.71 -7.89
CA GLY A 184 -26.69 5.93 -7.25
C GLY A 184 -25.92 6.85 -8.21
N ALA A 185 -25.81 6.51 -9.49
CA ALA A 185 -25.12 7.36 -10.46
C ALA A 185 -25.91 8.65 -10.75
N TRP A 186 -25.21 9.77 -10.85
CA TRP A 186 -25.74 11.10 -11.17
C TRP A 186 -24.94 11.71 -12.32
N SER A 187 -25.55 12.68 -13.00
CA SER A 187 -24.93 13.46 -14.06
C SER A 187 -25.47 14.89 -14.06
N LEU A 188 -24.63 15.84 -14.43
CA LEU A 188 -24.93 17.26 -14.61
C LEU A 188 -24.44 17.70 -15.99
N GLU A 189 -25.35 18.19 -16.83
CA GLU A 189 -25.05 18.82 -18.12
C GLU A 189 -25.04 20.34 -17.95
N TRP A 190 -23.97 21.01 -18.40
CA TRP A 190 -23.76 22.44 -18.14
C TRP A 190 -23.05 23.18 -19.30
N ASP A 191 -23.48 24.43 -19.55
CA ASP A 191 -22.84 25.38 -20.46
C ASP A 191 -21.61 26.06 -19.82
N SER A 192 -20.46 25.40 -19.96
CA SER A 192 -19.17 25.85 -19.44
C SER A 192 -18.48 26.91 -20.31
N THR A 193 -19.08 27.34 -21.43
CA THR A 193 -18.49 28.34 -22.35
C THR A 193 -18.25 29.72 -21.73
N ASN A 194 -18.77 29.94 -20.52
CA ASN A 194 -18.58 31.13 -19.69
C ASN A 194 -17.26 31.14 -18.91
N LEU A 195 -16.54 30.01 -18.84
CA LEU A 195 -15.21 29.92 -18.23
C LEU A 195 -14.14 30.57 -19.12
N MET A 196 -13.13 31.19 -18.53
CA MET A 196 -12.04 31.84 -19.27
C MET A 196 -10.93 30.84 -19.60
N HIS A 197 -10.41 30.90 -20.82
CA HIS A 197 -9.28 30.07 -21.26
C HIS A 197 -8.06 30.21 -20.36
N ASP A 198 -7.36 29.09 -20.12
CA ASP A 198 -6.15 28.97 -19.27
C ASP A 198 -6.37 29.35 -17.79
N MET A 199 -7.61 29.62 -17.35
CA MET A 199 -7.91 29.92 -15.95
C MET A 199 -8.24 28.65 -15.16
N GLN A 200 -7.75 28.59 -13.92
CA GLN A 200 -8.01 27.50 -12.98
C GLN A 200 -9.29 27.76 -12.17
N TYR A 201 -10.12 26.72 -12.04
CA TYR A 201 -11.37 26.73 -11.28
C TYR A 201 -11.41 25.58 -10.29
N LEU A 202 -11.87 25.86 -9.06
CA LEU A 202 -12.16 24.85 -8.05
C LEU A 202 -13.60 24.38 -8.22
N VAL A 203 -13.77 23.14 -8.65
CA VAL A 203 -15.06 22.45 -8.75
C VAL A 203 -15.27 21.64 -7.47
N ARG A 204 -16.47 21.66 -6.91
CA ARG A 204 -16.82 20.86 -5.74
C ARG A 204 -18.23 20.28 -5.77
N PHE A 205 -18.36 19.09 -5.19
CA PHE A 205 -19.62 18.35 -5.06
C PHE A 205 -19.79 17.79 -3.64
N ARG A 206 -21.03 17.71 -3.15
CA ARG A 206 -21.38 16.97 -1.93
C ARG A 206 -22.77 16.34 -2.04
N SER A 207 -23.01 15.20 -1.41
CA SER A 207 -24.34 14.58 -1.34
C SER A 207 -25.12 15.00 -0.09
N TYR A 208 -26.44 14.88 -0.15
CA TYR A 208 -27.39 15.16 0.94
C TYR A 208 -28.51 14.12 0.92
N ASP A 209 -28.75 13.46 2.05
CA ASP A 209 -29.74 12.37 2.19
C ASP A 209 -31.18 12.87 2.42
N GLY A 210 -31.35 13.94 3.18
CA GLY A 210 -32.64 14.38 3.73
C GLY A 210 -32.51 15.07 5.09
N TYR A 211 -31.47 14.71 5.84
CA TYR A 211 -31.11 15.19 7.17
C TYR A 211 -29.74 15.88 7.16
N ASP A 212 -28.70 15.22 6.65
CA ASP A 212 -27.30 15.63 6.73
C ASP A 212 -26.57 15.57 5.37
N TYR A 213 -25.32 16.03 5.39
CA TYR A 213 -24.46 16.24 4.21
C TYR A 213 -23.21 15.38 4.25
N SER A 214 -22.68 15.01 3.08
CA SER A 214 -21.28 14.57 2.95
C SER A 214 -20.32 15.74 3.12
N ASP A 215 -19.05 15.42 3.37
CA ASP A 215 -17.95 16.35 3.08
C ASP A 215 -17.93 16.74 1.59
N TRP A 216 -17.28 17.85 1.27
CA TRP A 216 -17.04 18.25 -0.11
C TRP A 216 -15.94 17.40 -0.76
N VAL A 217 -16.23 16.82 -1.91
CA VAL A 217 -15.20 16.37 -2.87
C VAL A 217 -14.85 17.57 -3.73
N GLU A 218 -13.59 18.01 -3.68
CA GLU A 218 -13.09 19.18 -4.39
C GLU A 218 -12.00 18.79 -5.41
N MET A 219 -11.96 19.46 -6.56
CA MET A 219 -11.03 19.19 -7.66
C MET A 219 -10.68 20.50 -8.39
N LEU A 220 -9.43 20.65 -8.81
CA LEU A 220 -8.97 21.77 -9.62
C LEU A 220 -9.00 21.39 -11.11
N ILE A 221 -9.67 22.21 -11.91
CA ILE A 221 -9.67 22.09 -13.37
C ILE A 221 -9.07 23.35 -14.01
N VAL A 222 -8.53 23.23 -15.22
CA VAL A 222 -8.16 24.37 -16.07
C VAL A 222 -9.08 24.41 -17.27
N ALA A 223 -9.73 25.54 -17.52
CA ALA A 223 -10.69 25.65 -18.61
C ALA A 223 -10.00 25.91 -19.96
N ASP A 224 -10.33 25.10 -20.97
CA ASP A 224 -9.83 25.26 -22.33
C ASP A 224 -10.94 25.82 -23.24
N ASN A 225 -10.92 27.15 -23.42
CA ASN A 225 -11.90 27.92 -24.19
C ASN A 225 -11.23 28.87 -25.21
N PRO A 226 -10.45 28.34 -26.19
CA PRO A 226 -9.70 29.16 -27.14
C PRO A 226 -10.61 30.18 -27.85
N PRO A 227 -10.13 31.40 -28.13
CA PRO A 227 -10.98 32.51 -28.59
C PRO A 227 -11.53 32.34 -30.01
N ASP A 228 -11.00 31.39 -30.79
CA ASP A 228 -11.39 31.12 -32.17
C ASP A 228 -12.48 30.05 -32.25
N ALA A 229 -13.72 30.51 -32.44
CA ALA A 229 -14.91 29.67 -32.40
C ALA A 229 -14.93 28.58 -33.50
N GLY A 230 -14.92 27.32 -33.06
CA GLY A 230 -14.90 26.14 -33.93
C GLY A 230 -13.56 25.39 -33.94
N ASN A 231 -12.57 25.88 -33.20
CA ASN A 231 -11.37 25.15 -32.82
C ASN A 231 -11.71 24.07 -31.78
N ASN A 232 -11.18 22.86 -31.94
CA ASN A 232 -11.36 21.74 -31.01
C ASN A 232 -10.18 21.64 -30.03
N GLN A 233 -10.33 20.91 -28.93
CA GLN A 233 -9.19 20.60 -28.06
C GLN A 233 -8.34 19.49 -28.72
N PRO A 234 -7.00 19.62 -28.76
CA PRO A 234 -6.12 18.51 -29.13
C PRO A 234 -6.36 17.27 -28.25
N THR A 235 -6.11 16.09 -28.79
CA THR A 235 -6.37 14.82 -28.10
C THR A 235 -5.10 14.18 -27.59
N PHE A 236 -5.23 13.38 -26.53
CA PHE A 236 -4.17 12.54 -25.95
C PHE A 236 -4.70 11.11 -25.83
N ASP A 237 -4.03 10.14 -26.46
CA ASP A 237 -4.31 8.71 -26.28
C ASP A 237 -3.41 8.14 -25.17
N SER A 238 -4.03 7.55 -24.15
CA SER A 238 -3.32 6.93 -23.03
C SER A 238 -3.19 5.41 -23.14
N ALA A 239 -3.62 4.78 -24.25
CA ALA A 239 -3.76 3.32 -24.35
C ALA A 239 -2.44 2.55 -24.14
N ASP A 240 -1.36 3.03 -24.77
CA ASP A 240 0.00 2.49 -24.64
C ASP A 240 0.95 3.50 -23.93
N TRP A 241 0.40 4.40 -23.10
CA TRP A 241 1.20 5.37 -22.32
C TRP A 241 1.75 4.74 -21.04
N PHE A 242 3.05 4.89 -20.82
CA PHE A 242 3.77 4.34 -19.68
C PHE A 242 3.77 5.31 -18.49
N SER A 243 3.57 4.79 -17.27
CA SER A 243 3.64 5.57 -16.03
C SER A 243 5.07 5.81 -15.52
N SER A 244 6.05 5.04 -16.00
CA SER A 244 7.46 5.21 -15.61
C SER A 244 8.44 4.67 -16.65
N ILE A 245 9.60 5.32 -16.76
CA ILE A 245 10.76 4.85 -17.53
C ILE A 245 11.95 4.69 -16.58
N SER A 246 12.58 3.51 -16.58
CA SER A 246 13.84 3.27 -15.85
C SER A 246 15.05 3.66 -16.69
N LEU A 247 15.84 4.58 -16.18
CA LEU A 247 17.13 5.00 -16.72
C LEU A 247 18.26 4.55 -15.79
N TYR A 248 19.43 4.37 -16.37
CA TYR A 248 20.57 3.70 -15.73
C TYR A 248 21.81 4.58 -15.86
N CYS A 249 22.57 4.79 -14.77
CA CYS A 249 23.75 5.66 -14.72
C CYS A 249 24.93 5.00 -13.99
N GLU A 250 26.12 5.05 -14.59
CA GLU A 250 27.36 4.54 -14.00
C GLU A 250 27.92 5.50 -12.92
N ILE A 251 27.90 5.08 -11.65
CA ILE A 251 28.30 5.89 -10.48
C ILE A 251 29.76 6.37 -10.58
N ASP A 252 30.70 5.45 -10.83
CA ASP A 252 32.14 5.73 -10.88
C ASP A 252 32.60 6.40 -12.19
N SER A 253 31.69 6.60 -13.15
CA SER A 253 32.02 7.02 -14.50
C SER A 253 32.02 8.53 -14.68
N GLN A 254 33.04 9.04 -15.35
CA GLN A 254 33.17 10.44 -15.75
C GLN A 254 32.98 10.61 -17.28
N SER A 255 32.36 9.61 -17.93
CA SER A 255 32.01 9.67 -19.35
C SER A 255 30.80 10.60 -19.57
N GLN A 256 30.74 11.24 -20.73
CA GLN A 256 29.53 11.96 -21.16
C GLN A 256 28.39 10.98 -21.51
N ASP A 257 28.73 9.76 -21.94
CA ASP A 257 27.78 8.67 -22.22
C ASP A 257 27.70 7.69 -21.04
N ARG A 258 27.73 8.18 -19.80
CA ARG A 258 27.66 7.36 -18.56
C ARG A 258 26.25 6.95 -18.14
N CYS A 259 25.22 7.44 -18.82
CA CYS A 259 23.83 7.07 -18.59
C CYS A 259 23.16 6.56 -19.88
N THR A 260 22.06 5.84 -19.73
CA THR A 260 21.04 5.70 -20.78
C THR A 260 20.25 7.01 -20.93
N LYS A 261 19.39 7.07 -21.95
CA LYS A 261 18.48 8.20 -22.21
C LYS A 261 17.08 7.67 -22.41
N ALA A 262 16.08 8.47 -22.08
CA ALA A 262 14.71 8.26 -22.55
C ALA A 262 14.49 9.10 -23.81
N GLU A 263 13.85 8.50 -24.81
CA GLU A 263 13.39 9.16 -26.03
C GLU A 263 11.93 8.72 -26.22
N ILE A 264 11.00 9.68 -26.30
CA ILE A 264 9.55 9.47 -26.44
C ILE A 264 9.09 10.25 -27.66
N ASP A 265 8.49 9.59 -28.66
CA ASP A 265 7.81 10.31 -29.74
C ASP A 265 6.42 10.74 -29.24
N LEU A 266 6.25 12.02 -28.94
CA LEU A 266 4.97 12.53 -28.43
C LEU A 266 3.88 12.56 -29.52
N LEU A 267 4.25 12.51 -30.80
CA LEU A 267 3.29 12.49 -31.93
C LEU A 267 2.70 11.09 -32.18
N GLU A 268 3.14 10.06 -31.45
CA GLU A 268 2.41 8.79 -31.36
C GLU A 268 1.23 8.85 -30.37
N TYR A 269 1.17 9.88 -29.50
CA TYR A 269 0.21 10.00 -28.40
C TYR A 269 -0.67 11.25 -28.46
N PHE A 270 -0.19 12.35 -29.02
CA PHE A 270 -0.96 13.60 -29.20
C PHE A 270 -1.31 13.81 -30.68
N ASP A 271 -2.58 14.10 -30.96
CA ASP A 271 -3.10 14.39 -32.32
C ASP A 271 -4.10 15.55 -32.28
N ASP A 272 -4.33 16.20 -33.42
CA ASP A 272 -5.31 17.27 -33.56
C ASP A 272 -6.35 16.92 -34.64
N VAL A 273 -7.63 17.00 -34.27
CA VAL A 273 -8.76 16.75 -35.17
C VAL A 273 -8.91 17.86 -36.23
N ASP A 274 -8.39 19.06 -35.99
CA ASP A 274 -8.51 20.19 -36.90
C ASP A 274 -7.43 20.16 -38.02
N PRO A 275 -7.84 20.15 -39.31
CA PRO A 275 -6.98 19.70 -40.40
C PRO A 275 -5.90 20.71 -40.77
N GLY A 276 -4.67 20.42 -40.33
CA GLY A 276 -3.46 21.17 -40.69
C GLY A 276 -2.98 22.15 -39.62
N GLN A 277 -3.41 21.98 -38.37
CA GLN A 277 -2.66 22.50 -37.22
C GLN A 277 -1.32 21.75 -37.07
N GLU A 278 -0.29 22.42 -36.54
CA GLU A 278 0.96 21.79 -36.10
C GLU A 278 1.03 21.96 -34.57
N LEU A 279 1.13 20.85 -33.82
CA LEU A 279 1.15 20.88 -32.36
C LEU A 279 2.51 21.37 -31.83
N ILE A 280 2.47 22.36 -30.95
CA ILE A 280 3.59 22.84 -30.15
C ILE A 280 3.66 21.98 -28.89
N LEU A 281 4.61 21.06 -28.86
CA LEU A 281 4.83 20.11 -27.78
C LEU A 281 5.82 20.68 -26.74
N SER A 282 5.52 20.48 -25.47
CA SER A 282 6.28 21.03 -24.34
C SER A 282 6.13 20.16 -23.09
N VAL A 283 6.95 20.44 -22.07
CA VAL A 283 6.76 19.89 -20.71
C VAL A 283 5.92 20.90 -19.91
N TYR A 284 5.01 20.41 -19.07
CA TYR A 284 4.25 21.23 -18.14
C TYR A 284 5.20 21.83 -17.08
N ASP A 285 5.08 23.13 -16.86
CA ASP A 285 5.79 23.89 -15.84
C ASP A 285 4.73 24.61 -14.99
N ASP A 286 4.81 24.45 -13.66
CA ASP A 286 3.80 24.96 -12.73
C ASP A 286 4.27 26.27 -12.11
N GLU A 287 3.90 27.38 -12.76
CA GLU A 287 4.20 28.75 -12.32
C GLU A 287 3.72 29.07 -10.88
N SER A 288 2.90 28.22 -10.25
CA SER A 288 2.49 28.38 -8.85
C SER A 288 3.51 27.86 -7.84
N ARG A 289 4.45 27.00 -8.25
CA ARG A 289 5.45 26.40 -7.35
C ARG A 289 6.53 27.43 -6.98
N THR A 290 6.85 27.52 -5.69
CA THR A 290 7.92 28.41 -5.19
C THR A 290 9.34 27.91 -5.48
N SER A 291 9.46 26.75 -6.12
CA SER A 291 10.72 26.09 -6.49
C SER A 291 10.53 25.37 -7.83
N ASP A 292 11.30 25.81 -8.82
CA ASP A 292 11.44 25.20 -10.15
C ASP A 292 11.91 23.73 -10.02
N ASP A 293 11.18 22.80 -10.63
CA ASP A 293 11.55 21.36 -10.71
C ASP A 293 12.50 21.05 -11.87
N HIS A 294 12.80 22.05 -12.69
CA HIS A 294 13.71 22.05 -13.84
C HIS A 294 13.29 21.11 -14.98
N PHE A 295 12.09 20.50 -14.95
CA PHE A 295 11.69 19.47 -15.92
C PHE A 295 11.73 20.00 -17.37
N GLY A 296 11.17 21.19 -17.60
CA GLY A 296 11.19 21.88 -18.91
C GLY A 296 12.58 22.38 -19.37
N ILE A 297 13.62 22.25 -18.52
CA ILE A 297 15.00 22.63 -18.83
C ILE A 297 15.87 21.40 -19.13
N VAL A 298 15.65 20.28 -18.42
CA VAL A 298 16.46 19.06 -18.56
C VAL A 298 15.92 18.06 -19.58
N ILE A 299 14.61 18.09 -19.83
CA ILE A 299 13.95 17.36 -20.92
C ILE A 299 13.92 18.27 -22.15
N ASN A 300 14.41 17.76 -23.29
CA ASN A 300 14.48 18.51 -24.54
C ASN A 300 13.42 17.96 -25.50
N VAL A 301 12.39 18.75 -25.81
CA VAL A 301 11.38 18.39 -26.84
C VAL A 301 11.85 18.91 -28.20
N GLY A 302 11.99 18.02 -29.17
CA GLY A 302 12.42 18.33 -30.53
C GLY A 302 11.28 18.87 -31.42
N ILE A 303 11.65 19.56 -32.50
CA ILE A 303 10.70 20.00 -33.55
C ILE A 303 10.13 18.84 -34.39
N ASP A 304 10.66 17.64 -34.17
CA ASP A 304 10.21 16.35 -34.69
C ASP A 304 9.27 15.62 -33.70
N GLY A 305 8.89 16.26 -32.58
CA GLY A 305 7.97 15.71 -31.57
C GLY A 305 8.63 14.83 -30.52
N VAL A 306 9.92 14.51 -30.67
CA VAL A 306 10.61 13.60 -29.75
C VAL A 306 11.06 14.33 -28.50
N ALA A 307 10.52 13.93 -27.33
CA ALA A 307 11.01 14.34 -26.03
C ALA A 307 12.20 13.46 -25.60
N THR A 308 13.34 14.07 -25.30
CA THR A 308 14.56 13.38 -24.85
C THR A 308 14.94 13.81 -23.44
N TYR A 309 15.07 12.84 -22.52
CA TYR A 309 15.72 13.04 -21.22
C TYR A 309 17.05 12.27 -21.15
N ASN A 310 18.10 12.96 -20.71
CA ASN A 310 19.42 12.40 -20.47
C ASN A 310 19.89 12.82 -19.08
N PRO A 311 19.90 11.94 -18.06
CA PRO A 311 20.18 12.32 -16.67
C PRO A 311 21.51 13.06 -16.46
N VAL A 312 22.48 12.92 -17.37
CA VAL A 312 23.73 13.69 -17.34
C VAL A 312 23.50 15.22 -17.46
N SER A 313 22.32 15.68 -17.91
CA SER A 313 21.95 17.11 -17.88
C SER A 313 21.64 17.63 -16.47
N MET A 314 21.13 16.80 -15.55
CA MET A 314 20.90 17.20 -14.16
C MET A 314 22.20 17.55 -13.43
N PHE A 315 23.34 16.97 -13.81
CA PHE A 315 24.67 17.29 -13.26
C PHE A 315 25.09 18.77 -13.38
N PHE A 316 24.41 19.58 -14.21
CA PHE A 316 24.62 21.03 -14.27
C PHE A 316 23.86 21.82 -13.18
N TYR A 317 22.87 21.20 -12.54
CA TYR A 317 21.97 21.80 -11.54
C TYR A 317 22.17 21.16 -10.15
N ASP A 318 22.18 19.83 -10.08
CA ASP A 318 22.54 19.07 -8.87
C ASP A 318 23.62 18.02 -9.17
N THR A 319 24.61 17.94 -8.29
CA THR A 319 25.70 16.97 -8.35
C THR A 319 25.40 15.64 -7.67
N ASP A 320 24.40 15.61 -6.78
CA ASP A 320 23.88 14.35 -6.23
C ASP A 320 23.08 13.62 -7.32
N MET A 321 23.25 12.31 -7.45
CA MET A 321 22.58 11.53 -8.49
C MET A 321 21.23 10.98 -8.01
N ASP A 322 21.05 10.85 -6.70
CA ASP A 322 19.81 10.31 -6.12
C ASP A 322 18.62 11.28 -6.34
N THR A 323 18.90 12.56 -6.66
CA THR A 323 17.91 13.60 -7.01
C THR A 323 17.60 13.69 -8.51
N TRP A 324 18.23 12.89 -9.38
CA TRP A 324 18.02 12.96 -10.85
C TRP A 324 16.75 12.25 -11.35
N THR A 325 16.02 11.60 -10.45
CA THR A 325 14.70 11.03 -10.77
C THR A 325 13.68 12.16 -10.93
N LEU A 326 13.03 12.22 -12.09
CA LEU A 326 11.99 13.23 -12.37
C LEU A 326 10.62 12.60 -12.13
N GLU A 327 9.93 12.99 -11.08
CA GLU A 327 8.63 12.42 -10.69
C GLU A 327 7.45 13.17 -11.33
N ASN A 328 6.46 12.42 -11.82
CA ASN A 328 5.17 12.95 -12.31
C ASN A 328 5.28 14.02 -13.41
N VAL A 329 6.25 13.88 -14.32
CA VAL A 329 6.39 14.77 -15.48
C VAL A 329 5.15 14.68 -16.36
N VAL A 330 4.57 15.82 -16.71
CA VAL A 330 3.44 15.93 -17.64
C VAL A 330 3.90 16.64 -18.91
N PHE A 331 3.47 16.15 -20.06
CA PHE A 331 3.67 16.82 -21.35
C PHE A 331 2.41 17.61 -21.74
N VAL A 332 2.59 18.72 -22.44
CA VAL A 332 1.49 19.56 -22.96
C VAL A 332 1.64 19.70 -24.47
N ALA A 333 0.61 19.30 -25.19
CA ALA A 333 0.41 19.69 -26.59
C ALA A 333 -0.44 20.97 -26.63
N THR A 334 0.06 21.99 -27.34
CA THR A 334 -0.65 23.25 -27.60
C THR A 334 -0.89 23.38 -29.11
N ASP A 335 -2.07 23.77 -29.56
CA ASP A 335 -2.35 24.00 -30.99
C ASP A 335 -1.94 25.40 -31.47
N THR A 336 -2.38 25.79 -32.67
CA THR A 336 -2.02 27.09 -33.26
C THR A 336 -2.89 28.27 -32.78
N HIS A 337 -3.98 28.01 -32.05
CA HIS A 337 -4.90 29.00 -31.50
C HIS A 337 -4.79 29.14 -29.96
N GLY A 338 -4.04 28.25 -29.31
CA GLY A 338 -3.74 28.24 -27.87
C GLY A 338 -4.42 27.13 -27.07
N SER A 339 -5.27 26.30 -27.70
CA SER A 339 -5.91 25.15 -27.04
C SER A 339 -4.86 24.12 -26.62
N LYS A 340 -5.06 23.51 -25.45
CA LYS A 340 -4.08 22.61 -24.84
C LYS A 340 -4.69 21.30 -24.37
N ILE A 341 -3.87 20.25 -24.31
CA ILE A 341 -4.15 19.02 -23.59
C ILE A 341 -2.89 18.53 -22.88
N ASN A 342 -3.07 17.90 -21.73
CA ASN A 342 -2.00 17.37 -20.90
C ASN A 342 -1.92 15.83 -21.07
N SER A 343 -0.72 15.25 -20.98
CA SER A 343 -0.56 13.80 -20.82
C SER A 343 -0.95 13.35 -19.42
N ASN A 344 -1.14 12.04 -19.25
CA ASN A 344 -0.97 11.41 -17.94
C ASN A 344 0.48 11.62 -17.43
N PRO A 345 0.71 11.72 -16.12
CA PRO A 345 2.05 11.86 -15.55
C PRO A 345 2.93 10.63 -15.80
N VAL A 346 4.23 10.86 -16.01
CA VAL A 346 5.27 9.83 -16.16
C VAL A 346 6.48 10.13 -15.29
N THR A 347 7.02 9.12 -14.61
CA THR A 347 8.23 9.24 -13.78
C THR A 347 9.47 8.68 -14.49
N PHE A 348 10.54 9.48 -14.59
CA PHE A 348 11.84 9.05 -15.11
C PHE A 348 12.76 8.64 -13.97
N THR A 349 12.69 7.37 -13.56
CA THR A 349 13.48 6.79 -12.46
C THR A 349 14.94 6.63 -12.86
N VAL A 350 15.88 7.27 -12.15
CA VAL A 350 17.31 7.15 -12.40
C VAL A 350 17.94 6.17 -11.42
N VAL A 351 18.52 5.09 -11.94
CA VAL A 351 19.12 3.99 -11.16
C VAL A 351 20.64 4.04 -11.28
N GLY A 352 21.32 4.25 -10.15
CA GLY A 352 22.78 4.13 -10.06
C GLY A 352 23.25 2.69 -10.19
N LEU A 353 24.27 2.45 -11.02
CA LEU A 353 24.89 1.14 -11.22
C LEU A 353 26.42 1.21 -11.16
N GLN A 354 27.02 0.06 -10.83
CA GLN A 354 28.45 -0.18 -10.91
C GLN A 354 28.70 -1.42 -11.77
N PHE A 355 29.68 -1.35 -12.69
CA PHE A 355 30.02 -2.49 -13.54
C PHE A 355 30.58 -3.63 -12.69
N SER A 356 29.98 -4.82 -12.83
CA SER A 356 30.34 -6.00 -12.04
C SER A 356 30.60 -7.22 -12.92
N ILE A 357 31.40 -8.16 -12.40
CA ILE A 357 31.68 -9.46 -13.03
C ILE A 357 31.37 -10.54 -12.01
N THR A 358 30.30 -11.29 -12.25
CA THR A 358 29.95 -12.50 -11.51
C THR A 358 30.73 -13.68 -12.09
N PRO A 359 31.55 -14.40 -11.29
CA PRO A 359 32.28 -15.57 -11.75
C PRO A 359 31.33 -16.76 -12.01
N PRO A 360 31.73 -17.74 -12.84
CA PRO A 360 30.99 -19.00 -12.97
C PRO A 360 31.00 -19.79 -11.65
N GLU A 361 29.98 -20.64 -11.45
CA GLU A 361 29.92 -21.60 -10.34
C GLU A 361 31.09 -22.60 -10.37
N GLU A 362 31.47 -23.06 -11.58
CA GLU A 362 32.65 -23.90 -11.80
C GLU A 362 33.74 -23.14 -12.59
N THR A 363 34.94 -23.02 -12.01
CA THR A 363 36.12 -22.44 -12.68
C THR A 363 36.96 -23.48 -13.44
N THR A 364 36.65 -24.77 -13.28
CA THR A 364 37.32 -25.90 -13.95
C THR A 364 36.51 -26.41 -15.13
N ILE A 365 37.09 -26.46 -16.32
CA ILE A 365 36.38 -26.73 -17.58
C ILE A 365 36.94 -27.98 -18.28
N SER A 366 36.06 -28.81 -18.84
CA SER A 366 36.45 -29.87 -19.78
C SER A 366 36.92 -29.31 -21.12
N GLU A 367 37.67 -30.08 -21.91
CA GLU A 367 38.34 -29.61 -23.14
C GLU A 367 37.37 -29.09 -24.23
N ASP A 368 36.15 -29.63 -24.29
CA ASP A 368 35.07 -29.17 -25.19
C ASP A 368 34.11 -28.15 -24.54
N GLY A 369 34.32 -27.81 -23.28
CA GLY A 369 33.37 -27.04 -22.46
C GLY A 369 33.35 -25.52 -22.73
N ARG A 370 32.47 -24.83 -22.02
CA ARG A 370 32.33 -23.37 -22.02
C ARG A 370 31.99 -22.89 -20.61
N VAL A 371 32.79 -21.96 -20.09
CA VAL A 371 32.42 -21.17 -18.91
C VAL A 371 31.54 -20.01 -19.35
N ILE A 372 30.57 -19.64 -18.51
CA ILE A 372 29.73 -18.44 -18.69
C ILE A 372 30.06 -17.48 -17.54
N PHE A 373 30.49 -16.27 -17.88
CA PHE A 373 30.52 -15.15 -16.95
C PHE A 373 29.24 -14.34 -17.13
N THR A 374 28.72 -13.80 -16.03
CA THR A 374 27.62 -12.82 -16.05
C THR A 374 28.04 -11.57 -15.29
N GLY A 375 27.17 -10.56 -15.24
CA GLY A 375 27.42 -9.35 -14.46
C GLY A 375 26.41 -8.25 -14.75
N ILE A 376 26.64 -7.10 -14.14
CA ILE A 376 25.86 -5.87 -14.35
C ILE A 376 26.71 -4.88 -15.17
N GLY A 377 26.06 -4.09 -16.02
CA GLY A 377 26.66 -2.97 -16.74
C GLY A 377 25.60 -1.99 -17.21
N LEU A 378 26.02 -0.93 -17.90
CA LEU A 378 25.10 0.03 -18.51
C LEU A 378 24.51 -0.57 -19.81
N PRO A 379 23.18 -0.56 -20.02
CA PRO A 379 22.53 -1.14 -21.20
C PRO A 379 23.12 -0.66 -22.54
N GLY A 380 23.15 -1.55 -23.53
CA GLY A 380 23.67 -1.27 -24.88
C GLY A 380 25.19 -1.12 -24.99
N LYS A 381 25.94 -1.02 -23.88
CA LYS A 381 27.41 -1.06 -23.92
C LYS A 381 27.91 -2.47 -24.28
N THR A 382 29.09 -2.55 -24.91
CA THR A 382 29.73 -3.82 -25.27
C THR A 382 30.74 -4.25 -24.22
N VAL A 383 30.60 -5.47 -23.69
CA VAL A 383 31.61 -6.14 -22.86
C VAL A 383 32.47 -7.04 -23.77
N THR A 384 33.79 -6.85 -23.78
CA THR A 384 34.72 -7.66 -24.58
C THR A 384 35.70 -8.39 -23.69
N VAL A 385 35.84 -9.72 -23.82
CA VAL A 385 36.83 -10.48 -23.05
C VAL A 385 38.11 -10.75 -23.84
N THR A 386 39.24 -10.61 -23.16
CA THR A 386 40.57 -10.91 -23.70
C THR A 386 41.32 -11.90 -22.81
N ILE A 387 42.11 -12.78 -23.44
CA ILE A 387 43.02 -13.72 -22.76
C ILE A 387 44.39 -13.60 -23.42
N ALA A 388 45.44 -13.40 -22.60
CA ALA A 388 46.81 -13.15 -23.05
C ALA A 388 46.92 -12.05 -24.15
N GLY A 389 46.08 -11.00 -24.04
CA GLY A 389 46.00 -9.89 -24.99
C GLY A 389 45.20 -10.16 -26.28
N ASN A 390 44.74 -11.38 -26.51
CA ASN A 390 43.90 -11.73 -27.67
C ASN A 390 42.42 -11.57 -27.33
N ASN A 391 41.62 -11.01 -28.25
CA ASN A 391 40.16 -11.02 -28.15
C ASN A 391 39.64 -12.47 -28.30
N VAL A 392 38.81 -12.89 -27.35
CA VAL A 392 38.26 -14.25 -27.29
C VAL A 392 36.76 -14.28 -27.62
N ASN A 393 35.98 -13.33 -27.09
CA ASN A 393 34.57 -13.16 -27.38
C ASN A 393 34.07 -11.76 -26.93
N ASN A 394 32.87 -11.36 -27.34
CA ASN A 394 32.18 -10.17 -26.85
C ASN A 394 30.68 -10.45 -26.62
N THR A 395 30.03 -9.53 -25.89
CA THR A 395 28.58 -9.50 -25.67
C THR A 395 28.12 -8.05 -25.51
N VAL A 396 26.81 -7.80 -25.54
CA VAL A 396 26.20 -6.49 -25.28
C VAL A 396 25.36 -6.60 -24.00
N VAL A 397 25.35 -5.55 -23.17
CA VAL A 397 24.51 -5.49 -21.98
C VAL A 397 23.04 -5.30 -22.38
N GLY A 398 22.15 -6.08 -21.78
CA GLY A 398 20.70 -6.02 -21.99
C GLY A 398 20.04 -4.78 -21.40
N GLU A 399 18.77 -4.60 -21.71
CA GLU A 399 17.92 -3.51 -21.19
C GLU A 399 17.65 -3.64 -19.68
N ASP A 400 17.76 -4.86 -19.14
CA ASP A 400 17.75 -5.22 -17.73
C ASP A 400 19.07 -4.89 -16.98
N SER A 401 20.02 -4.22 -17.66
CA SER A 401 21.38 -3.98 -17.19
C SER A 401 22.24 -5.24 -16.94
N THR A 402 21.77 -6.44 -17.31
CA THR A 402 22.57 -7.68 -17.16
C THR A 402 23.35 -8.01 -18.43
N TRP A 403 24.42 -8.79 -18.29
CA TRP A 403 25.13 -9.36 -19.42
C TRP A 403 25.55 -10.80 -19.17
N SER A 404 25.73 -11.56 -20.26
CA SER A 404 26.21 -12.93 -20.24
C SER A 404 27.21 -13.15 -21.38
N LEU A 405 28.37 -13.74 -21.06
CA LEU A 405 29.44 -14.00 -22.01
C LEU A 405 30.03 -15.39 -21.82
N GLY A 406 30.01 -16.20 -22.89
CA GLY A 406 30.62 -17.52 -22.92
C GLY A 406 32.08 -17.52 -23.37
N ILE A 407 32.98 -18.14 -22.58
CA ILE A 407 34.37 -18.42 -22.92
C ILE A 407 34.51 -19.93 -23.22
N PRO A 408 34.79 -20.35 -24.47
CA PRO A 408 35.00 -21.75 -24.81
C PRO A 408 36.41 -22.23 -24.38
N ALA A 409 36.52 -23.47 -23.92
CA ALA A 409 37.75 -24.06 -23.40
C ALA A 409 38.91 -24.04 -24.42
N SER A 410 38.61 -24.19 -25.71
CA SER A 410 39.58 -24.10 -26.83
C SER A 410 40.25 -22.72 -27.02
N ARG A 411 40.03 -21.77 -26.11
CA ARG A 411 40.68 -20.44 -26.05
C ARG A 411 41.53 -20.25 -24.78
N ILE A 412 41.68 -21.28 -23.97
CA ILE A 412 42.45 -21.31 -22.73
C ILE A 412 43.63 -22.28 -22.93
N ASP A 413 44.79 -21.96 -22.37
CA ASP A 413 45.96 -22.86 -22.34
C ASP A 413 46.34 -23.10 -20.88
N GLY A 414 46.06 -24.30 -20.38
CA GLY A 414 46.21 -24.66 -18.96
C GLY A 414 45.29 -23.87 -18.03
N THR A 415 45.76 -22.73 -17.55
CA THR A 415 45.02 -21.79 -16.68
C THR A 415 45.13 -20.38 -17.23
N ALA A 416 43.99 -19.72 -17.44
CA ALA A 416 43.91 -18.35 -17.93
C ALA A 416 43.19 -17.46 -16.91
N THR A 417 43.55 -16.18 -16.88
CA THR A 417 42.78 -15.15 -16.18
C THR A 417 42.19 -14.21 -17.23
N PRO A 418 40.86 -14.15 -17.40
CA PRO A 418 40.22 -13.31 -18.40
C PRO A 418 40.24 -11.84 -17.97
N VAL A 419 40.57 -10.95 -18.92
CA VAL A 419 40.50 -9.50 -18.75
C VAL A 419 39.36 -8.95 -19.61
N PHE A 420 38.34 -8.42 -18.95
CA PHE A 420 37.16 -7.83 -19.54
C PHE A 420 37.41 -6.34 -19.80
N LYS A 421 37.10 -5.89 -21.01
CA LYS A 421 37.17 -4.49 -21.43
C LYS A 421 35.76 -3.94 -21.54
N TYR A 422 35.52 -2.85 -20.82
CA TYR A 422 34.21 -2.23 -20.64
C TYR A 422 34.40 -0.75 -20.28
N GLY A 423 33.58 0.16 -20.82
CA GLY A 423 33.66 1.61 -20.52
C GLY A 423 35.00 2.30 -20.87
N GLY A 424 35.93 1.61 -21.55
CA GLY A 424 37.32 2.04 -21.73
C GLY A 424 38.29 1.59 -20.63
N GLY A 425 37.79 1.00 -19.54
CA GLY A 425 38.58 0.34 -18.50
C GLY A 425 38.88 -1.13 -18.78
N GLU A 426 39.76 -1.72 -17.97
CA GLU A 426 40.11 -3.15 -17.98
C GLU A 426 39.89 -3.75 -16.59
N TYR A 427 39.09 -4.81 -16.52
CA TYR A 427 38.64 -5.47 -15.29
C TYR A 427 39.07 -6.94 -15.32
N THR A 428 39.63 -7.44 -14.21
CA THR A 428 40.15 -8.81 -14.13
C THR A 428 39.08 -9.75 -13.56
N GLY A 429 38.67 -10.76 -14.32
CA GLY A 429 37.75 -11.80 -13.85
C GLY A 429 38.46 -12.94 -13.13
N ALA A 430 37.68 -13.86 -12.54
CA ALA A 430 38.21 -15.05 -11.88
C ALA A 430 39.02 -15.94 -12.85
N SER A 431 40.13 -16.51 -12.37
CA SER A 431 40.95 -17.45 -13.14
C SER A 431 40.20 -18.76 -13.40
N ILE A 432 40.41 -19.33 -14.59
CA ILE A 432 39.74 -20.52 -15.10
C ILE A 432 40.76 -21.52 -15.67
N THR A 433 40.52 -22.81 -15.46
CA THR A 433 41.50 -23.90 -15.69
C THR A 433 40.89 -25.05 -16.47
N ILE A 434 41.61 -25.61 -17.45
CA ILE A 434 41.20 -26.83 -18.15
C ILE A 434 41.58 -28.07 -17.32
N SER A 435 40.59 -28.92 -17.04
CA SER A 435 40.74 -30.20 -16.36
C SER A 435 41.42 -31.25 -17.27
N GLY A 436 42.73 -31.10 -17.42
CA GLY A 436 43.59 -31.96 -18.26
C GLY A 436 45.06 -31.52 -18.31
N SER A 437 45.35 -30.24 -18.04
CA SER A 437 46.70 -29.65 -18.12
C SER A 437 47.70 -30.08 -17.02
N GLY A 438 47.36 -31.08 -16.22
CA GLY A 438 48.19 -31.62 -15.13
C GLY A 438 49.37 -32.47 -15.63
N GLY A 439 50.41 -31.84 -16.17
CA GLY A 439 51.63 -32.55 -16.59
C GLY A 439 52.32 -33.27 -15.42
N GLU A 440 52.49 -34.59 -15.53
CA GLU A 440 53.05 -35.48 -14.49
C GLU A 440 54.56 -35.27 -14.23
N GLY A 441 54.94 -34.10 -13.73
CA GLY A 441 56.29 -33.79 -13.28
C GLY A 441 56.54 -34.25 -11.85
N MET A 442 56.95 -35.51 -11.65
CA MET A 442 57.27 -36.03 -10.31
C MET A 442 58.43 -35.26 -9.65
N GLY A 443 58.11 -34.38 -8.70
CA GLY A 443 59.08 -33.51 -8.03
C GLY A 443 60.10 -34.28 -7.18
N MET A 444 61.38 -33.88 -7.30
CA MET A 444 62.55 -34.53 -6.68
C MET A 444 62.51 -34.73 -5.15
N GLY A 445 61.58 -34.09 -4.44
CA GLY A 445 61.45 -34.21 -2.98
C GLY A 445 61.01 -35.59 -2.50
N SER A 446 60.23 -36.34 -3.30
CA SER A 446 59.72 -37.67 -2.91
C SER A 446 60.83 -38.71 -2.73
N ILE A 447 61.88 -38.63 -3.56
CA ILE A 447 63.03 -39.54 -3.55
C ILE A 447 63.80 -39.46 -2.22
N ILE A 448 63.93 -38.26 -1.64
CA ILE A 448 64.69 -38.03 -0.41
C ILE A 448 64.00 -38.71 0.79
N ILE A 449 62.67 -38.66 0.86
CA ILE A 449 61.89 -39.28 1.93
C ILE A 449 62.04 -40.81 1.89
N ILE A 450 61.98 -41.42 0.71
CA ILE A 450 62.12 -42.88 0.53
C ILE A 450 63.49 -43.38 1.01
N VAL A 451 64.57 -42.62 0.74
CA VAL A 451 65.93 -42.96 1.21
C VAL A 451 66.05 -42.86 2.73
N LEU A 452 65.42 -41.87 3.37
CA LEU A 452 65.43 -41.72 4.83
C LEU A 452 64.68 -42.86 5.53
N VAL A 453 63.53 -43.28 5.00
CA VAL A 453 62.77 -44.43 5.56
C VAL A 453 63.60 -45.73 5.46
N LEU A 454 64.29 -45.97 4.35
CA LEU A 454 65.17 -47.13 4.21
C LEU A 454 66.34 -47.15 5.22
N LEU A 455 66.94 -45.99 5.52
CA LEU A 455 67.99 -45.88 6.53
C LEU A 455 67.47 -46.13 7.95
N ALA A 456 66.26 -45.67 8.28
CA ALA A 456 65.63 -45.93 9.58
C ALA A 456 65.35 -47.42 9.81
N VAL A 457 64.87 -48.14 8.78
CA VAL A 457 64.64 -49.59 8.83
C VAL A 457 65.95 -50.37 9.06
N ILE A 458 67.05 -49.95 8.40
CA ILE A 458 68.37 -50.58 8.59
C ILE A 458 68.91 -50.34 10.01
N ALA A 459 68.70 -49.14 10.58
CA ALA A 459 69.09 -48.84 11.95
C ALA A 459 68.31 -49.68 12.98
N GLY A 460 66.99 -49.83 12.79
CA GLY A 460 66.14 -50.64 13.67
C GLY A 460 66.53 -52.12 13.74
N LEU A 461 67.02 -52.69 12.62
CA LEU A 461 67.46 -54.09 12.56
C LEU A 461 68.75 -54.38 13.34
N VAL A 462 69.56 -53.37 13.67
CA VAL A 462 70.78 -53.53 14.47
C VAL A 462 70.49 -53.57 15.98
N TYR A 463 69.36 -52.99 16.42
CA TYR A 463 68.94 -52.98 17.83
C TYR A 463 68.51 -54.37 18.35
N PHE A 464 68.23 -55.33 17.45
CA PHE A 464 67.59 -56.61 17.77
C PHE A 464 68.56 -57.74 18.21
N PHE A 465 69.83 -57.44 18.52
CA PHE A 465 70.88 -58.45 18.74
C PHE A 465 71.85 -58.17 19.92
N VAL A 466 71.40 -57.42 20.94
CA VAL A 466 72.12 -57.33 22.22
C VAL A 466 71.13 -57.53 23.37
N GLU A 467 71.13 -58.73 23.93
CA GLU A 467 70.45 -59.07 25.20
C GLU A 467 71.22 -58.49 26.41
N ILE A 468 70.49 -58.21 27.49
CA ILE A 468 70.89 -58.44 28.90
C ILE A 468 69.61 -58.34 29.76
N GLU A 469 69.52 -59.19 30.79
CA GLU A 469 68.37 -59.33 31.73
C GLU A 469 68.28 -58.14 32.75
N GLU A 470 67.30 -58.00 33.66
CA GLU A 470 66.37 -58.96 34.29
C GLU A 470 65.08 -58.25 34.84
N GLU A 471 64.25 -58.98 35.62
CA GLU A 471 62.85 -58.76 36.09
C GLU A 471 62.64 -57.51 37.02
N GLU A 472 61.46 -57.05 37.48
CA GLU A 472 60.12 -57.60 37.86
C GLU A 472 58.98 -56.57 37.52
N ASP A 473 57.66 -56.76 37.73
CA ASP A 473 56.64 -57.76 37.30
C ASP A 473 55.20 -57.12 37.46
N GLU A 474 54.10 -57.83 37.12
CA GLU A 474 52.63 -57.51 37.32
C GLU A 474 52.08 -56.25 36.59
N GLN A 475 51.18 -56.24 35.58
CA GLN A 475 50.03 -57.08 35.12
C GLN A 475 48.76 -56.95 36.01
N LEU A 476 47.50 -56.79 35.55
CA LEU A 476 46.81 -56.63 34.23
C LEU A 476 46.08 -55.24 34.22
N ASP A 477 45.23 -54.74 33.30
CA ASP A 477 44.65 -55.08 31.97
C ASP A 477 44.28 -53.71 31.27
N GLY A 478 43.42 -53.45 30.27
CA GLY A 478 42.46 -54.21 29.43
C GLY A 478 40.99 -53.71 29.55
N THR A 479 40.13 -53.57 28.52
CA THR A 479 40.26 -53.59 27.03
C THR A 479 39.06 -52.89 26.33
N SER A 480 39.29 -52.28 25.15
CA SER A 480 38.46 -52.27 23.92
C SER A 480 36.93 -51.94 23.86
N GLU A 481 36.61 -50.95 23.01
CA GLU A 481 35.68 -51.00 21.83
C GLU A 481 34.11 -51.03 21.92
N ALA A 482 33.53 -50.14 21.08
CA ALA A 482 32.47 -50.37 20.05
C ALA A 482 30.98 -49.96 20.22
N LYS A 483 30.59 -48.99 19.37
CA LYS A 483 29.41 -48.91 18.46
C LYS A 483 28.00 -48.42 18.91
N HIS A 484 27.70 -47.19 18.44
CA HIS A 484 26.75 -46.88 17.33
C HIS A 484 25.24 -46.61 17.62
N GLY A 485 24.74 -45.44 17.16
CA GLY A 485 23.31 -45.14 16.91
C GLY A 485 22.95 -43.64 17.05
N SER A 486 22.22 -43.08 16.05
CA SER A 486 21.45 -41.79 16.02
C SER A 486 22.19 -40.46 16.34
N GLU A 487 22.09 -39.39 15.53
CA GLU A 487 21.01 -38.37 15.44
C GLU A 487 20.91 -37.50 16.74
N GLU A 488 20.91 -36.17 16.72
CA GLU A 488 20.96 -35.17 15.62
C GLU A 488 21.45 -33.78 16.16
N GLU A 489 21.30 -32.70 15.36
CA GLU A 489 21.52 -31.27 15.67
C GLU A 489 22.97 -30.73 15.75
N GLU A 490 23.11 -29.43 15.43
CA GLU A 490 24.37 -28.71 15.16
C GLU A 490 24.72 -27.71 16.27
N ASP A 491 26.02 -27.52 16.55
CA ASP A 491 26.54 -26.56 17.54
C ASP A 491 27.74 -25.81 16.92
N ASP A 492 27.47 -24.78 16.09
CA ASP A 492 28.55 -24.01 15.47
C ASP A 492 29.15 -22.95 16.41
N THR A 493 30.32 -23.36 16.88
CA THR A 493 31.42 -22.62 17.48
C THR A 493 31.69 -21.18 17.02
N TYR A 494 32.44 -20.45 17.88
CA TYR A 494 33.03 -19.11 17.64
C TYR A 494 32.05 -17.92 17.74
N ALA A 495 31.76 -17.39 18.93
CA ALA A 495 32.69 -17.01 20.00
C ALA A 495 33.74 -15.93 19.61
N TRP A 496 33.31 -14.94 18.84
CA TRP A 496 33.84 -13.57 18.90
C TRP A 496 32.70 -12.63 19.37
N ALA A 497 32.90 -11.59 20.16
CA ALA A 497 34.10 -11.15 20.88
C ALA A 497 33.79 -10.90 22.37
N LYS A 498 34.84 -10.88 23.19
CA LYS A 498 34.80 -10.22 24.51
C LYS A 498 35.17 -8.76 24.34
N GLU A 499 34.39 -7.87 24.95
CA GLU A 499 34.93 -6.75 25.72
C GLU A 499 33.92 -6.40 26.84
N ALA A 500 34.40 -5.86 27.97
CA ALA A 500 33.65 -5.36 29.15
C ALA A 500 32.24 -5.98 29.44
N GLY A 501 31.99 -6.78 30.48
CA GLY A 501 32.72 -6.96 31.73
C GLY A 501 31.84 -6.65 32.95
N ILE A 502 30.84 -7.50 33.24
CA ILE A 502 29.83 -7.28 34.29
C ILE A 502 30.03 -8.20 35.50
N ARG A 503 30.16 -7.60 36.69
CA ARG A 503 29.97 -8.14 38.07
C ARG A 503 29.60 -6.94 38.96
N GLU A 504 28.77 -7.01 40.00
CA GLU A 504 27.93 -8.08 40.57
C GLU A 504 26.75 -7.42 41.34
N GLN A 505 25.69 -8.17 41.66
CA GLN A 505 24.54 -7.76 42.49
C GLN A 505 24.91 -7.79 44.02
N PRO A 506 24.05 -7.46 45.03
CA PRO A 506 22.59 -7.17 44.99
C PRO A 506 22.04 -6.04 45.91
N GLU A 507 20.70 -5.89 45.93
CA GLU A 507 19.82 -5.28 46.97
C GLU A 507 19.95 -3.74 47.22
N THR A 508 18.92 -2.99 47.68
CA THR A 508 17.63 -3.35 48.31
C THR A 508 16.50 -2.34 47.97
N GLU A 509 15.23 -2.77 48.09
CA GLU A 509 13.99 -1.99 48.36
C GLU A 509 13.51 -0.82 47.45
N THR A 510 12.26 -0.93 46.99
CA THR A 510 11.43 0.11 46.35
C THR A 510 10.78 1.05 47.39
N PRO A 511 10.46 2.31 47.03
CA PRO A 511 9.07 2.59 46.62
C PRO A 511 8.89 3.71 45.56
N SER A 512 7.63 3.93 45.17
CA SER A 512 7.08 5.05 44.38
C SER A 512 7.61 5.25 42.95
N SER A 513 6.71 5.13 41.99
CA SER A 513 6.88 5.53 40.58
C SER A 513 6.66 7.03 40.41
N GLU A 514 7.74 7.76 40.16
CA GLU A 514 7.70 9.02 39.39
C GLU A 514 8.07 8.69 37.93
N SER A 515 7.42 9.33 36.96
CA SER A 515 7.52 8.96 35.54
C SER A 515 8.87 9.32 34.92
N ARG A 516 9.32 8.52 33.94
CA ARG A 516 10.64 8.63 33.31
C ARG A 516 10.68 9.64 32.16
N LEU A 517 10.02 10.78 32.35
CA LEU A 517 9.96 11.84 31.35
C LEU A 517 11.35 12.45 31.10
N GLN A 518 11.82 12.40 29.85
CA GLN A 518 13.14 12.90 29.45
C GLN A 518 13.05 14.20 28.65
N LYS A 519 13.90 15.18 28.96
CA LYS A 519 13.94 16.46 28.23
C LYS A 519 15.00 16.41 27.14
N HIS A 520 14.64 16.85 25.94
CA HIS A 520 15.53 16.93 24.78
C HIS A 520 15.70 18.38 24.33
N ASP A 521 16.94 18.78 24.02
CA ASP A 521 17.24 20.15 23.59
C ASP A 521 16.66 20.48 22.20
N ASP A 522 16.40 19.45 21.37
CA ASP A 522 15.82 19.56 20.03
C ASP A 522 14.30 19.83 20.04
N HIS A 523 13.62 19.52 21.16
CA HIS A 523 12.16 19.67 21.34
C HIS A 523 11.84 20.48 22.60
N PRO A 524 12.20 21.79 22.65
CA PRO A 524 11.90 22.64 23.79
C PRO A 524 10.39 22.73 24.04
N GLY A 525 9.99 22.64 25.31
CA GLY A 525 8.58 22.60 25.74
C GLY A 525 7.95 21.21 25.79
N TRP A 526 8.69 20.16 25.42
CA TRP A 526 8.20 18.78 25.44
C TRP A 526 9.15 17.85 26.22
N LEU A 527 8.57 16.79 26.78
CA LEU A 527 9.26 15.69 27.44
C LEU A 527 8.89 14.37 26.76
N TRP A 528 9.86 13.50 26.54
CA TRP A 528 9.67 12.17 25.98
C TRP A 528 9.31 11.17 27.08
N ASP A 529 8.18 10.47 26.94
CA ASP A 529 7.84 9.33 27.79
C ASP A 529 8.41 8.03 27.19
N LEU A 530 9.40 7.45 27.87
CA LEU A 530 10.01 6.18 27.48
C LEU A 530 9.10 4.96 27.67
N ASP A 531 8.07 5.04 28.50
CA ASP A 531 7.19 3.90 28.79
C ASP A 531 5.98 3.85 27.81
N ASN A 532 5.71 4.94 27.07
CA ASN A 532 4.62 5.05 26.08
C ASN A 532 5.08 5.46 24.66
N GLU A 533 6.36 5.84 24.47
CA GLU A 533 6.95 6.32 23.21
C GLU A 533 6.24 7.57 22.63
N GLU A 534 5.86 8.52 23.48
CA GLU A 534 5.17 9.76 23.09
C GLU A 534 5.81 11.04 23.68
N TRP A 535 5.52 12.19 23.07
CA TRP A 535 5.88 13.51 23.59
C TRP A 535 4.74 14.10 24.42
N VAL A 536 4.99 14.38 25.70
CA VAL A 536 4.06 15.09 26.59
C VAL A 536 4.53 16.54 26.83
N PRO A 537 3.63 17.53 26.99
CA PRO A 537 4.04 18.91 27.27
C PRO A 537 4.78 19.05 28.60
N ASP A 538 5.84 19.86 28.62
CA ASP A 538 6.60 20.19 29.83
C ASP A 538 5.86 21.25 30.67
N PRO A 539 5.33 20.91 31.87
CA PRO A 539 4.58 21.85 32.69
C PRO A 539 5.45 22.96 33.32
N ASP A 540 6.79 22.81 33.33
CA ASP A 540 7.73 23.83 33.79
C ASP A 540 8.26 24.71 32.63
N HIS A 541 7.81 24.51 31.38
CA HIS A 541 8.15 25.39 30.27
C HIS A 541 7.23 26.61 30.20
N SER A 542 7.78 27.79 30.48
CA SER A 542 7.07 29.06 30.33
C SER A 542 7.28 29.67 28.94
N ASP A 543 6.22 29.76 28.13
CA ASP A 543 6.21 30.56 26.90
C ASP A 543 6.59 32.03 27.19
N ALA A 544 7.64 32.55 26.54
CA ALA A 544 8.20 33.88 26.78
C ALA A 544 8.92 34.49 25.56
#